data_AF-A0A3N1JJC1-F1
#
_entry.id   AF-A0A3N1JJC1-F1
#
_cell.length_a   1.000
_cell.length_b   1.000
_cell.length_c   1.000
_cell.angle_alpha   90.00
_cell.angle_beta   90.00
_cell.angle_gamma   90.00
#
_symmetry.space_group_name_H-M   'P 1'
#
loop_
_entity.id
_entity.type
_entity.pdbx_description
1 polymer ?
#
loop_
_entity_poly.entity_id
_entity_poly.type
_entity_poly.pdbx_seq_one_letter_code
_entity_poly.pdbx_strand_id
1 'polypeptide(L)' 'MSRYEVRLPYTLSETLTAAFPEFELLPIGPAETLLVGDLDDQTQLHGLLARLADLGLDIAELRQLR' A
#
# COMPACT_ATOMS: atom_id res chain seq x y z
N MET A 1 -2.79 3.95 16.14
CA MET A 1 -2.78 2.70 15.34
C MET A 1 -4.14 2.44 14.71
N SER A 2 -4.28 2.76 13.43
CA SER A 2 -5.36 2.25 12.58
C SER A 2 -4.74 1.42 11.48
N ARG A 3 -5.42 0.34 11.11
CA ARG A 3 -4.96 -0.51 10.00
C ARG A 3 -5.44 0.11 8.69
N TYR A 4 -4.56 0.24 7.73
CA TYR A 4 -4.89 0.76 6.40
C TYR A 4 -4.67 -0.30 5.35
N GLU A 5 -5.53 -0.25 4.35
CA GLU A 5 -5.54 -1.12 3.18
C GLU A 5 -5.48 -0.23 1.94
N VAL A 6 -4.41 -0.37 1.16
CA VAL A 6 -4.24 0.32 -0.12
C VAL A 6 -4.29 -0.71 -1.22
N ARG A 7 -5.30 -0.61 -2.09
CA ARG A 7 -5.38 -1.42 -3.30
C ARG A 7 -4.62 -0.75 -4.42
N LEU A 8 -3.74 -1.51 -5.03
CA LEU A 8 -2.88 -1.13 -6.12
C LEU A 8 -3.26 -1.99 -7.34
N PRO A 9 -3.54 -1.38 -8.50
CA PRO A 9 -3.87 -2.11 -9.73
C PRO A 9 -2.58 -2.63 -10.41
N TYR A 10 -1.69 -3.22 -9.62
CA TYR A 10 -0.42 -3.80 -10.07
C TYR A 10 -0.27 -5.23 -9.56
N THR A 11 0.40 -6.06 -10.35
CA THR A 11 0.76 -7.43 -9.96
C THR A 11 1.82 -7.41 -8.86
N LEU A 12 1.61 -8.22 -7.83
CA LEU A 12 2.58 -8.42 -6.76
C LEU A 12 3.91 -8.90 -7.36
N SER A 13 4.96 -8.13 -7.10
CA SER A 13 6.30 -8.35 -7.63
C SER A 13 7.32 -8.17 -6.52
N GLU A 14 8.47 -8.85 -6.61
CA GLU A 14 9.53 -8.74 -5.60
C GLU A 14 10.01 -7.30 -5.41
N THR A 15 10.05 -6.50 -6.48
CA THR A 15 10.36 -5.06 -6.42
C THR A 15 9.36 -4.27 -5.58
N LEU A 16 8.06 -4.57 -5.72
CA LEU A 16 7.01 -3.88 -4.98
C LEU A 16 7.09 -4.26 -3.49
N THR A 17 7.29 -5.53 -3.19
CA THR A 17 7.53 -6.02 -1.83
C THR A 17 8.78 -5.40 -1.21
N ALA A 18 9.87 -5.24 -1.98
CA ALA A 18 11.09 -4.60 -1.52
C ALA A 18 10.94 -3.08 -1.30
N ALA A 19 10.02 -2.42 -2.01
CA ALA A 19 9.73 -0.99 -1.83
C ALA A 19 8.93 -0.68 -0.55
N PHE A 20 8.21 -1.68 -0.04
CA PHE A 20 7.35 -1.55 1.14
C PHE A 20 7.58 -2.68 2.16
N PRO A 21 8.80 -2.81 2.70
CA PRO A 21 9.13 -3.90 3.63
C PRO A 21 8.43 -3.77 5.00
N GLU A 22 7.96 -2.56 5.31
CA GLU A 22 7.20 -2.24 6.52
C GLU A 22 5.69 -2.53 6.38
N PHE A 23 5.22 -2.90 5.18
CA PHE A 23 3.84 -3.26 4.89
C PHE A 23 3.73 -4.72 4.43
N GLU A 24 2.56 -5.32 4.66
CA GLU A 24 2.21 -6.63 4.15
C GLU A 24 1.53 -6.50 2.78
N LEU A 25 2.08 -7.15 1.76
CA LEU A 25 1.52 -7.13 0.42
C LEU A 25 0.86 -8.46 0.10
N LEU A 26 -0.42 -8.40 -0.26
CA LEU A 26 -1.25 -9.57 -0.54
C LEU A 26 -1.79 -9.50 -1.96
N PRO A 27 -1.62 -10.56 -2.79
CA PRO A 27 -2.27 -10.62 -4.09
C PRO A 27 -3.76 -10.90 -3.90
N ILE A 28 -4.63 -10.01 -4.38
CA ILE A 28 -6.09 -10.12 -4.19
C ILE A 28 -6.86 -10.44 -5.47
N GLY A 29 -6.19 -10.45 -6.62
CA GLY A 29 -6.83 -10.63 -7.91
C GLY A 29 -5.81 -10.61 -9.07
N PRO A 30 -6.29 -10.74 -10.32
CA PRO A 30 -5.44 -10.63 -11.49
C PRO A 30 -4.89 -9.21 -11.61
N ALA A 31 -3.57 -9.07 -11.49
CA ALA A 31 -2.88 -7.78 -11.52
C ALA A 31 -3.32 -6.77 -10.43
N GLU A 32 -3.73 -7.27 -9.26
CA GLU A 32 -4.08 -6.43 -8.11
C GLU A 32 -3.30 -6.84 -6.86
N THR A 33 -2.77 -5.84 -6.16
CA THR A 33 -2.03 -6.00 -4.91
C THR A 33 -2.71 -5.17 -3.83
N LEU A 34 -2.91 -5.79 -2.67
CA LEU A 34 -3.38 -5.13 -1.47
C LEU A 34 -2.18 -4.90 -0.55
N LEU A 35 -1.91 -3.64 -0.25
CA LEU A 35 -0.90 -3.22 0.68
C LEU A 35 -1.56 -2.92 2.02
N VAL A 36 -1.18 -3.67 3.05
CA VAL A 36 -1.80 -3.61 4.37
C VAL A 36 -0.75 -3.26 5.41
N GLY A 37 -1.03 -2.27 6.24
CA GLY A 37 -0.13 -1.92 7.33
C GLY A 37 -0.80 -1.08 8.40
N ASP A 38 -0.19 -1.06 9.58
CA ASP A 38 -0.61 -0.26 10.70
C ASP A 38 0.04 1.12 10.63
N LEU A 39 -0.78 2.16 10.56
CA LEU A 39 -0.32 3.54 10.56
C LEU A 39 -0.77 4.20 11.86
N ASP A 40 0.17 4.86 12.52
CA ASP A 40 -0.12 5.48 13.81
C ASP A 40 -0.89 6.80 13.65
N ASP A 41 -0.49 7.60 12.65
CA ASP A 41 -1.02 8.93 12.39
C ASP A 41 -1.14 9.23 10.88
N GLN A 42 -1.81 10.34 10.57
CA GLN A 42 -1.97 10.85 9.21
C GLN A 42 -0.62 11.17 8.52
N THR A 43 0.42 11.48 9.28
CA THR A 43 1.78 11.71 8.74
C THR A 43 2.37 10.45 8.10
N GLN A 44 2.18 9.29 8.75
CA GLN A 44 2.63 8.00 8.22
C GLN A 44 1.87 7.68 6.92
N LEU A 45 0.57 7.96 6.88
CA LEU A 45 -0.24 7.82 5.67
C LEU A 45 0.25 8.72 4.54
N HIS A 46 0.49 10.00 4.80
CA HIS A 46 1.02 10.92 3.80
C HIS A 46 2.40 10.47 3.28
N GLY A 47 3.26 9.92 4.14
CA GLY A 47 4.53 9.35 3.75
C GLY A 47 4.38 8.17 2.79
N LEU A 48 3.44 7.26 3.07
CA LEU A 48 3.11 6.15 2.19
C LEU A 48 2.61 6.64 0.83
N LEU A 49 1.66 7.58 0.82
CA LEU A 49 1.10 8.15 -0.42
C LEU A 49 2.16 8.86 -1.26
N ALA A 50 3.06 9.61 -0.62
CA ALA A 50 4.17 10.27 -1.31
C ALA A 50 5.15 9.25 -1.91
N ARG A 51 5.46 8.16 -1.20
CA ARG A 51 6.34 7.10 -1.71
C ARG A 51 5.70 6.36 -2.89
N LEU A 52 4.40 6.08 -2.83
CA LEU A 52 3.65 5.52 -3.95
C LEU A 52 3.71 6.45 -5.18
N ALA A 53 3.49 7.75 -4.98
CA ALA A 53 3.57 8.75 -6.04
C ALA A 53 4.98 8.89 -6.64
N ASP A 54 6.02 8.85 -5.82
CA ASP A 54 7.43 8.92 -6.27
C ASP A 54 7.81 7.72 -7.15
N LEU A 55 7.26 6.54 -6.83
CA LEU A 55 7.41 5.32 -7.63
C LEU A 55 6.51 5.32 -8.88
N GLY A 56 5.63 6.31 -9.06
CA GLY A 56 4.65 6.36 -10.14
C GLY A 56 3.57 5.28 -10.02
N LEU A 57 3.26 4.85 -8.80
CA LEU A 57 2.22 3.87 -8.51
C LEU A 57 0.88 4.56 -8.27
N ASP A 58 -0.13 4.16 -9.02
CA ASP A 58 -1.53 4.51 -8.84
C ASP A 58 -2.18 3.72 -7.70
N ILE A 59 -3.14 4.38 -7.04
CA ILE A 59 -3.94 3.80 -5.97
C ILE A 59 -5.36 3.60 -6.49
N ALA A 60 -5.79 2.34 -6.55
CA ALA A 60 -7.15 1.99 -6.92
C ALA A 60 -8.14 2.27 -5.80
N GLU A 61 -7.77 1.94 -4.55
CA GLU A 61 -8.63 2.15 -3.39
C GLU A 61 -7.78 2.38 -2.13
N LEU A 62 -8.22 3.26 -1.24
CA LEU A 62 -7.64 3.45 0.09
C LEU A 62 -8.74 3.26 1.12
N ARG A 63 -8.54 2.33 2.06
CA ARG A 63 -9.48 2.02 3.13
C ARG A 63 -8.79 2.07 4.49
N GLN A 64 -9.46 2.67 5.46
CA GLN A 64 -9.07 2.63 6.86
C GLN A 64 -9.93 1.59 7.58
N LEU A 65 -9.29 0.55 8.08
CA LEU A 65 -9.86 -0.42 9.01
C LEU A 65 -9.64 0.10 10.44
N ARG A 66 -10.74 0.51 11.07
CA ARG A 66 -10.76 1.01 12.45
C ARG A 66 -10.61 -0.11 13.47
#